data_AF-A0A1M5D727-F1
#
_entry.id   AF-A0A1M5D727-F1
#
_cell.length_a   1.000
_cell.length_b   1.000
_cell.length_c   1.000
_cell.angle_alpha   90.00
_cell.angle_beta   90.00
_cell.angle_gamma   90.00
#
_symmetry.space_group_name_H-M   'P 1'
#
loop_
_entity.id
_entity.type
_entity.pdbx_description
1 polymer ?
#
loop_
_entity_poly.entity_id
_entity_poly.type
_entity_poly.pdbx_seq_one_letter_code
_entity_poly.pdbx_strand_id
1 'polypeptide(L)'
;MKRYLLPISYVFIGLLCYLLGYLRHRSFVLNYHDTFYVIDKTSYNYFILYLFSISALYYFIFRKQSNLNIGLLNIVFISIPIFMYLLIDFLKQNRLPKRYFFENHWYENENIHNVILYSFLIGIGSFLLNITLSVKHLIKSLKS
;
A
#
# COMPACT_ATOMS: atom_id res chain seq x y z
N MET A 1 8.88 21.35 12.82
CA MET A 1 8.42 19.98 13.12
C MET A 1 7.42 19.41 12.11
N LYS A 2 6.31 20.10 11.76
CA LYS A 2 5.25 19.54 10.88
C LYS A 2 5.70 18.97 9.53
N ARG A 3 6.82 19.43 8.96
CA ARG A 3 7.32 18.98 7.64
C ARG A 3 7.94 17.57 7.64
N TYR A 4 8.36 17.05 8.80
CA TYR A 4 8.82 15.65 8.91
C TYR A 4 7.69 14.68 9.23
N LEU A 5 6.48 15.21 9.50
CA LEU A 5 5.32 14.39 9.83
C LEU A 5 5.04 13.37 8.72
N LEU A 6 5.00 13.80 7.46
CA LEU A 6 4.73 12.93 6.32
C LEU A 6 5.71 11.76 6.19
N PRO A 7 7.03 11.96 6.04
CA PRO A 7 7.95 10.84 5.88
C PRO A 7 7.89 9.89 7.09
N ILE A 8 7.76 10.42 8.31
CA ILE A 8 7.60 9.60 9.53
C ILE A 8 6.29 8.79 9.48
N SER A 9 5.18 9.39 9.07
CA SER A 9 3.89 8.70 8.93
C SER A 9 3.95 7.59 7.87
N TYR A 10 4.59 7.80 6.72
CA TYR A 10 4.78 6.74 5.72
C TYR A 10 5.62 5.59 6.26
N VAL A 11 6.72 5.87 6.95
CA VAL A 11 7.55 4.82 7.56
C VAL A 11 6.76 4.05 8.62
N PHE A 12 6.07 4.75 9.52
CA PHE A 12 5.30 4.13 10.59
C PHE A 12 4.17 3.25 10.06
N ILE A 13 3.38 3.75 9.09
CA ILE A 13 2.27 3.01 8.50
C ILE A 13 2.78 1.86 7.63
N GLY A 14 3.84 2.07 6.85
CA GLY A 14 4.48 1.02 6.07
C GLY A 14 4.99 -0.13 6.93
N LEU A 15 5.66 0.19 8.05
CA LEU A 15 6.08 -0.81 9.04
C LEU A 15 4.90 -1.52 9.68
N LEU A 16 3.84 -0.79 10.04
CA LEU A 16 2.62 -1.40 10.60
C LEU A 16 1.99 -2.40 9.62
N CYS A 17 1.81 -2.00 8.36
CA CYS A 17 1.28 -2.87 7.30
C CYS A 17 2.17 -4.10 7.07
N TYR A 18 3.49 -3.91 7.03
CA TYR A 18 4.45 -5.01 6.90
C TYR A 18 4.37 -5.99 8.08
N LEU A 19 4.34 -5.48 9.32
CA LEU A 19 4.24 -6.30 10.53
C LEU A 19 2.92 -7.10 10.56
N LEU A 20 1.80 -6.48 10.18
CA LEU A 20 0.51 -7.17 10.07
C LEU A 20 0.55 -8.29 9.03
N GLY A 21 1.21 -8.05 7.88
CA GLY A 21 1.45 -9.08 6.87
C GLY A 21 2.37 -10.21 7.36
N TYR A 22 3.42 -9.88 8.12
CA TYR A 22 4.44 -10.82 8.60
C TYR A 22 3.99 -11.66 9.79
N LEU A 23 3.41 -11.07 10.84
CA LEU A 23 2.94 -11.78 12.05
C LEU A 23 1.94 -12.87 11.69
N ARG A 24 1.16 -12.64 10.64
CA ARG A 24 0.17 -13.58 10.13
C ARG A 24 0.78 -14.74 9.30
N HIS A 25 2.01 -14.62 8.81
CA HIS A 25 2.68 -15.72 8.12
C HIS A 25 3.06 -16.83 9.11
N ARG A 26 3.61 -16.46 10.28
CA ARG A 26 4.21 -17.40 11.24
C ARG A 26 3.24 -18.44 11.81
N SER A 27 1.97 -18.08 12.00
CA SER A 27 0.92 -18.99 12.49
C SER A 27 0.35 -19.92 11.40
N PHE A 28 0.65 -19.68 10.11
CA PHE A 28 0.04 -20.39 8.98
C PHE A 28 1.01 -21.30 8.20
N VAL A 29 2.33 -21.17 8.39
CA VAL A 29 3.34 -21.93 7.62
C VAL A 29 3.20 -23.45 7.75
N LEU A 30 2.69 -23.96 8.88
CA LEU A 30 2.56 -25.42 9.10
C LEU A 30 1.48 -26.08 8.22
N ASN A 31 0.46 -25.35 7.76
CA ASN A 31 -0.65 -25.91 6.97
C ASN A 31 -0.67 -25.48 5.50
N TYR A 32 0.16 -24.51 5.11
CA TYR A 32 0.13 -23.87 3.79
C TYR A 32 1.51 -23.86 3.10
N HIS A 33 2.44 -24.67 3.62
CA HIS A 33 3.76 -24.83 3.02
C HIS A 33 3.60 -25.21 1.54
N ASP A 34 4.31 -24.49 0.66
CA ASP A 34 4.19 -24.62 -0.78
C ASP A 34 2.77 -24.40 -1.32
N THR A 35 2.07 -23.33 -0.95
CA THR A 35 0.83 -22.89 -1.63
C THR A 35 1.01 -21.52 -2.31
N PHE A 36 0.17 -21.15 -3.30
CA PHE A 36 0.20 -19.80 -3.94
C PHE A 36 0.09 -18.67 -2.91
N TYR A 37 -0.58 -18.97 -1.79
CA TYR A 37 -0.67 -18.11 -0.61
C TYR A 37 0.69 -17.58 -0.11
N VAL A 38 1.73 -18.42 -0.10
CA VAL A 38 3.05 -18.03 0.44
C VAL A 38 3.76 -17.05 -0.51
N ILE A 39 3.73 -17.34 -1.81
CA ILE A 39 4.41 -16.53 -2.86
C ILE A 39 3.71 -15.17 -3.02
N ASP A 40 2.38 -15.16 -3.07
CA ASP A 40 1.60 -13.92 -3.19
C ASP A 40 1.80 -13.05 -1.95
N LYS A 41 1.86 -13.65 -0.76
CA LYS A 41 2.01 -12.91 0.50
C LYS A 41 3.41 -12.34 0.71
N THR A 42 4.48 -13.06 0.34
CA THR A 42 5.84 -12.50 0.37
C THR A 42 5.98 -11.35 -0.61
N SER A 43 5.46 -11.52 -1.85
CA SER A 43 5.52 -10.50 -2.88
C SER A 43 4.72 -9.25 -2.47
N TYR A 44 3.57 -9.46 -1.84
CA TYR A 44 2.73 -8.40 -1.29
C TYR A 44 3.44 -7.60 -0.17
N ASN A 45 4.08 -8.28 0.78
CA ASN A 45 4.81 -7.61 1.86
C ASN A 45 5.98 -6.77 1.33
N TYR A 46 6.73 -7.28 0.35
CA TYR A 46 7.78 -6.50 -0.31
C TYR A 46 7.21 -5.31 -1.07
N PHE A 47 6.11 -5.50 -1.81
CA PHE A 47 5.44 -4.42 -2.53
C PHE A 47 5.03 -3.28 -1.58
N ILE A 48 4.42 -3.58 -0.44
CA ILE A 48 4.07 -2.59 0.59
C ILE A 48 5.32 -1.87 1.07
N LEU A 49 6.37 -2.62 1.44
CA LEU A 49 7.59 -2.04 1.97
C LEU A 49 8.21 -1.06 0.96
N TYR A 50 8.32 -1.45 -0.31
CA TYR A 50 8.84 -0.60 -1.37
C TYR A 50 7.96 0.63 -1.60
N LEU A 51 6.65 0.44 -1.68
CA LEU A 51 5.71 1.53 -1.92
C LEU A 51 5.82 2.63 -0.86
N PHE A 52 5.75 2.25 0.43
CA PHE A 52 5.88 3.22 1.53
C PHE A 52 7.28 3.80 1.64
N SER A 53 8.34 3.02 1.37
CA SER A 53 9.72 3.51 1.43
C SER A 53 10.01 4.54 0.33
N ILE A 54 9.56 4.28 -0.90
CA ILE A 54 9.71 5.23 -2.02
C ILE A 54 8.94 6.52 -1.72
N SER A 55 7.70 6.42 -1.23
CA SER A 55 6.92 7.60 -0.84
C SER A 55 7.59 8.36 0.31
N ALA A 56 8.06 7.68 1.35
CA ALA A 56 8.76 8.30 2.48
C ALA A 56 10.02 9.06 2.02
N LEU A 57 10.83 8.43 1.15
CA LEU A 57 12.03 9.04 0.59
C LEU A 57 11.68 10.28 -0.23
N TYR A 58 10.66 10.20 -1.08
CA TYR A 58 10.16 11.34 -1.85
C TYR A 58 9.77 12.52 -0.94
N TYR A 59 8.92 12.28 0.09
CA TYR A 59 8.49 13.34 1.01
C TYR A 59 9.62 13.87 1.89
N PHE A 60 10.66 13.08 2.13
CA PHE A 60 11.85 13.53 2.83
C PHE A 60 12.70 14.49 1.98
N ILE A 61 12.94 14.13 0.70
CA ILE A 61 13.73 14.93 -0.25
C ILE A 61 12.99 16.23 -0.60
N PHE A 62 11.71 16.14 -0.98
CA PHE A 62 10.89 17.26 -1.46
C PHE A 62 10.09 17.95 -0.34
N ARG A 63 10.51 17.79 0.93
CA ARG A 63 9.78 18.28 2.13
C ARG A 63 9.42 19.77 2.14
N LYS A 64 10.13 20.60 1.37
CA LYS A 64 9.86 22.06 1.28
C LYS A 64 8.82 22.38 0.21
N GLN A 65 8.70 21.54 -0.82
CA GLN A 65 7.88 21.77 -2.02
C GLN A 65 6.60 20.92 -2.02
N SER A 66 6.59 19.79 -1.31
CA SER A 66 5.46 18.88 -1.23
C SER A 66 4.28 19.46 -0.45
N ASN A 67 3.06 19.25 -0.94
CA ASN A 67 1.85 19.63 -0.23
C ASN A 67 1.48 18.60 0.84
N LEU A 68 1.37 19.06 2.10
CA LEU A 68 1.09 18.20 3.25
C LEU A 68 -0.28 17.53 3.18
N ASN A 69 -1.31 18.26 2.74
CA ASN A 69 -2.69 17.76 2.70
C ASN A 69 -2.85 16.67 1.64
N ILE A 70 -2.23 16.87 0.47
CA ILE A 70 -2.21 15.86 -0.61
C ILE A 70 -1.44 14.63 -0.15
N GLY A 71 -0.34 14.80 0.60
CA GLY A 71 0.41 13.69 1.16
C GLY A 71 -0.38 12.88 2.20
N LEU A 72 -1.12 13.53 3.09
CA LEU A 72 -1.97 12.83 4.06
C LEU A 72 -3.11 12.08 3.35
N LEU A 73 -3.74 12.71 2.35
CA LEU A 73 -4.77 12.06 1.54
C LEU A 73 -4.19 10.82 0.85
N ASN A 74 -3.01 10.95 0.26
CA ASN A 74 -2.31 9.85 -0.39
C ASN A 74 -2.07 8.66 0.54
N ILE A 75 -1.56 8.91 1.76
CA ILE A 75 -1.37 7.87 2.78
C ILE A 75 -2.67 7.10 3.01
N VAL A 76 -3.78 7.80 3.21
CA VAL A 76 -5.08 7.18 3.48
C VAL A 76 -5.51 6.29 2.31
N PHE A 77 -5.48 6.83 1.09
CA PHE A 77 -5.94 6.10 -0.10
C PHE A 77 -5.04 4.94 -0.52
N ILE A 78 -3.76 4.95 -0.17
CA ILE A 78 -2.86 3.79 -0.36
C ILE A 78 -3.07 2.75 0.76
N SER A 79 -3.32 3.19 1.99
CA SER A 79 -3.46 2.30 3.15
C SER A 79 -4.78 1.53 3.15
N ILE A 80 -5.88 2.14 2.70
CA ILE A 80 -7.21 1.49 2.66
C ILE A 80 -7.20 0.18 1.84
N PRO A 81 -6.71 0.15 0.58
CA PRO A 81 -6.54 -1.07 -0.20
C PRO A 81 -5.77 -2.16 0.53
N ILE A 82 -4.73 -1.78 1.25
CA ILE A 82 -3.86 -2.69 1.98
C ILE A 82 -4.59 -3.31 3.16
N PHE A 83 -5.25 -2.48 3.97
CA PHE A 83 -6.08 -2.97 5.08
C PHE A 83 -7.24 -3.84 4.59
N MET A 84 -7.90 -3.46 3.50
CA MET A 84 -8.99 -4.24 2.92
C MET A 84 -8.50 -5.58 2.39
N TYR A 85 -7.35 -5.62 1.72
CA TYR A 85 -6.76 -6.88 1.28
C TYR A 85 -6.41 -7.79 2.47
N LEU A 86 -5.80 -7.24 3.53
CA LEU A 86 -5.51 -7.99 4.76
C LEU A 86 -6.80 -8.51 5.44
N LEU A 87 -7.87 -7.71 5.47
CA LEU A 87 -9.17 -8.06 6.04
C LEU A 87 -9.87 -9.16 5.21
N ILE A 88 -9.88 -9.00 3.89
CA ILE A 88 -10.42 -9.99 2.96
C ILE A 88 -9.68 -11.31 3.14
N ASP A 89 -8.35 -11.26 3.18
CA ASP A 89 -7.55 -12.44 3.43
C ASP A 89 -7.89 -13.06 4.81
N PHE A 90 -8.15 -12.24 5.85
CA PHE A 90 -8.52 -12.73 7.20
C PHE A 90 -9.84 -13.49 7.18
N LEU A 91 -10.85 -12.94 6.51
CA LEU A 91 -12.17 -13.56 6.39
C LEU A 91 -12.15 -14.82 5.51
N LYS A 92 -11.20 -14.93 4.58
CA LYS A 92 -11.13 -15.97 3.54
C LYS A 92 -10.20 -17.14 3.85
N GLN A 93 -9.84 -17.37 5.12
CA GLN A 93 -9.03 -18.51 5.55
C GLN A 93 -9.73 -19.89 5.43
N ASN A 94 -10.49 -20.10 4.37
CA ASN A 94 -11.00 -21.40 3.95
C ASN A 94 -9.90 -22.13 3.15
N ARG A 95 -9.58 -23.34 3.62
CA ARG A 95 -8.43 -24.17 3.24
C ARG A 95 -8.53 -24.73 1.82
N LEU A 96 -8.32 -23.91 0.78
CA LEU A 96 -8.29 -24.38 -0.61
C LEU A 96 -6.86 -24.81 -1.02
N PRO A 97 -6.64 -26.07 -1.44
CA PRO A 97 -5.32 -26.57 -1.83
C PRO A 97 -4.88 -26.13 -3.24
N LYS A 98 -3.55 -26.05 -3.45
CA LYS A 98 -2.81 -25.39 -4.55
C LYS A 98 -3.13 -25.81 -6.00
N ARG A 99 -3.95 -26.84 -6.24
CA ARG A 99 -4.05 -27.51 -7.56
C ARG A 99 -5.42 -27.45 -8.23
N TYR A 100 -6.40 -26.80 -7.61
CA TYR A 100 -7.70 -26.63 -8.22
C TYR A 100 -7.73 -25.34 -9.04
N PHE A 101 -7.69 -25.49 -10.36
CA PHE A 101 -8.07 -24.49 -11.37
C PHE A 101 -9.59 -24.19 -11.32
N PHE A 102 -10.14 -24.03 -10.12
CA PHE A 102 -11.53 -23.65 -10.00
C PHE A 102 -11.61 -22.13 -10.05
N GLU A 103 -12.15 -21.66 -11.18
CA GLU A 103 -13.08 -20.53 -11.28
C GLU A 103 -13.66 -20.21 -9.91
N ASN A 104 -12.96 -19.34 -9.20
CA ASN A 104 -13.28 -19.03 -7.84
C ASN A 104 -14.58 -18.21 -7.91
N HIS A 105 -15.63 -18.64 -7.22
CA HIS A 105 -16.90 -17.92 -6.97
C HIS A 105 -16.73 -16.55 -6.28
N TRP A 106 -15.58 -15.91 -6.44
CA TRP A 106 -15.15 -14.65 -5.84
C TRP A 106 -15.70 -13.43 -6.60
N TYR A 107 -16.44 -13.69 -7.67
CA TYR A 107 -17.31 -12.74 -8.38
C TYR A 107 -18.49 -12.22 -7.54
N GLU A 108 -18.75 -12.76 -6.34
CA GLU A 108 -19.92 -12.31 -5.56
C GLU A 108 -19.79 -10.92 -4.91
N ASN A 109 -18.63 -10.26 -5.01
CA ASN A 109 -18.57 -8.84 -4.68
C ASN A 109 -17.53 -8.08 -5.51
N GLU A 110 -17.71 -8.09 -6.84
CA GLU A 110 -16.98 -7.22 -7.79
C GLU A 110 -16.88 -5.78 -7.27
N ASN A 111 -17.93 -5.30 -6.61
CA ASN A 111 -18.00 -3.97 -6.01
C ASN A 111 -16.86 -3.70 -5.00
N ILE A 112 -16.50 -4.66 -4.15
CA ILE A 112 -15.42 -4.46 -3.16
C ILE A 112 -14.05 -4.38 -3.85
N HIS A 113 -13.80 -5.25 -4.84
CA HIS A 113 -12.54 -5.21 -5.60
C HIS A 113 -12.41 -3.91 -6.38
N ASN A 114 -13.50 -3.44 -6.99
CA ASN A 114 -13.54 -2.16 -7.69
C ASN A 114 -13.28 -0.99 -6.74
N VAL A 115 -13.86 -1.00 -5.53
CA VAL A 115 -13.58 0.04 -4.52
C VAL A 115 -12.12 0.03 -4.08
N ILE A 116 -11.52 -1.15 -3.87
CA ILE A 116 -10.09 -1.29 -3.56
C ILE A 116 -9.23 -0.74 -4.71
N LEU A 117 -9.55 -1.11 -5.95
CA LEU A 117 -8.83 -0.64 -7.12
C LEU A 117 -8.94 0.88 -7.29
N TYR A 118 -10.15 1.43 -7.23
CA TYR A 118 -10.37 2.88 -7.38
C TYR A 118 -9.73 3.68 -6.25
N SER A 119 -9.82 3.23 -5.00
CA SER A 119 -9.12 3.89 -3.89
C SER A 119 -7.60 3.88 -4.08
N PHE A 120 -7.04 2.76 -4.53
CA PHE A 120 -5.62 2.68 -4.86
C PHE A 120 -5.22 3.61 -6.01
N LEU A 121 -6.04 3.69 -7.08
CA LEU A 121 -5.82 4.60 -8.22
C LEU A 121 -5.90 6.07 -7.80
N ILE A 122 -6.83 6.44 -6.92
CA ILE A 122 -6.90 7.78 -6.32
C ILE A 122 -5.63 8.07 -5.51
N GLY A 123 -5.15 7.07 -4.76
CA GLY A 123 -3.85 7.09 -4.08
C GLY A 123 -2.73 7.42 -5.07
N ILE A 124 -2.52 6.60 -6.11
CA ILE A 124 -1.47 6.85 -7.10
C ILE A 124 -1.63 8.22 -7.78
N GLY A 125 -2.84 8.59 -8.18
CA GLY A 125 -3.13 9.86 -8.83
C GLY A 125 -2.76 11.06 -7.94
N SER A 126 -3.10 11.01 -6.65
CA SER A 126 -2.70 12.05 -5.69
C SER A 126 -1.19 12.11 -5.48
N PHE A 127 -0.48 10.97 -5.54
CA PHE A 127 0.99 10.94 -5.46
C PHE A 127 1.62 11.69 -6.65
N LEU A 128 1.18 11.34 -7.86
CA LEU A 128 1.67 11.93 -9.11
C LEU A 128 1.36 13.43 -9.16
N LEU A 129 0.17 13.84 -8.72
CA LEU A 129 -0.16 15.26 -8.57
C LEU A 129 0.81 15.97 -7.63
N ASN A 130 1.13 15.38 -6.47
CA ASN A 130 2.08 15.99 -5.53
C ASN A 130 3.48 16.11 -6.13
N ILE A 131 3.94 15.08 -6.87
CA ILE A 131 5.21 15.11 -7.61
C ILE A 131 5.21 16.29 -8.59
N THR A 132 4.19 16.40 -9.45
CA THR A 132 4.15 17.44 -10.48
C THR A 132 4.15 18.85 -9.88
N LEU A 133 3.40 19.07 -8.79
CA LEU A 133 3.38 20.35 -8.07
C LEU A 133 4.74 20.64 -7.44
N SER A 134 5.35 19.65 -6.80
CA SER A 134 6.65 19.81 -6.15
C SER A 134 7.75 20.16 -7.15
N VAL A 135 7.77 19.50 -8.31
CA VAL A 135 8.72 19.77 -9.40
C VAL A 135 8.49 21.16 -9.98
N LYS A 136 7.23 21.56 -10.24
CA LYS A 136 6.90 22.92 -10.70
C LYS A 136 7.39 23.99 -9.71
N HIS A 137 7.19 23.78 -8.41
CA HIS A 137 7.69 24.67 -7.37
C HIS A 137 9.22 24.72 -7.31
N LEU A 138 9.89 23.58 -7.46
CA LEU A 138 11.35 23.51 -7.50
C LEU A 138 11.91 24.32 -8.68
N ILE A 139 11.38 24.12 -9.89
CA ILE A 139 11.81 24.85 -11.09
C ILE A 139 11.59 26.36 -10.90
N LYS A 140 10.46 26.77 -10.32
CA LYS A 140 10.19 28.18 -10.02
C LYS A 140 11.22 28.75 -9.04
N SER A 141 11.60 27.99 -8.00
CA SER A 141 12.59 28.43 -7.00
C SER A 141 14.02 28.50 -7.53
N LEU A 142 14.34 27.81 -8.63
CA LEU A 142 15.67 27.88 -9.27
C LEU A 142 15.78 29.08 -10.23
N LYS A 143 14.65 29.62 -10.70
CA LYS A 143 14.61 30.78 -11.60
C LYS A 143 14.58 32.12 -10.86
N SER A 144 14.20 32.12 -9.58
CA SER A 144 14.21 33.28 -8.69
C SER A 144 15.55 33.41 -7.98
#